data_AF-A0A1I0TJN4-F1
#
_entry.id   AF-A0A1I0TJN4-F1
#
_cell.length_a   1.000
_cell.length_b   1.000
_cell.length_c   1.000
_cell.angle_alpha   90.00
_cell.angle_beta   90.00
_cell.angle_gamma   90.00
#
_symmetry.space_group_name_H-M   'P 1'
#
loop_
_entity.id
_entity.type
_entity.pdbx_description
1 polymer ?
#
loop_
_entity_poly.entity_id
_entity_poly.type
_entity_poly.pdbx_seq_one_letter_code
_entity_poly.pdbx_strand_id
1 'polypeptide(L)' 'MSNGTNFNLEERTFLFAQSVRSYCKKVTHNIINIQDIKQVVRSSGSVSANYIEANESLSKADLFTE' A
#
# COMPACT_ATOMS: atom_id res chain seq x y z
N MET A 1 -2.10 -27.81 15.32
CA MET A 1 -2.96 -26.73 14.78
C MET A 1 -2.13 -25.46 14.79
N SER A 2 -1.55 -25.05 13.66
CA SER A 2 -1.07 -23.67 13.53
C SER A 2 -2.28 -22.86 13.07
N ASN A 3 -2.68 -21.86 13.85
CA ASN A 3 -3.63 -20.85 13.39
C ASN A 3 -2.89 -19.96 12.38
N GLY A 4 -2.68 -20.51 11.19
CA GLY A 4 -1.98 -19.87 10.08
C GLY A 4 -2.91 -18.90 9.36
N THR A 5 -3.31 -17.82 10.01
CA THR A 5 -3.75 -16.63 9.28
C THR A 5 -2.52 -16.06 8.61
N ASN A 6 -2.26 -16.52 7.39
CA ASN A 6 -1.27 -15.96 6.50
C ASN A 6 -1.75 -14.54 6.12
N PHE A 7 -1.42 -13.56 6.97
CA PHE A 7 -1.78 -12.17 6.75
C PHE A 7 -0.87 -11.61 5.67
N ASN A 8 -1.18 -11.91 4.41
CA ASN A 8 -0.46 -11.38 3.26
C ASN A 8 -0.69 -9.86 3.18
N LEU A 9 0.12 -9.10 3.91
CA LEU A 9 0.02 -7.66 4.01
C LEU A 9 0.35 -6.99 2.67
N GLU A 10 1.19 -7.63 1.84
CA GLU A 10 1.48 -7.19 0.48
C GLU A 10 0.20 -7.19 -0.38
N GLU A 11 -0.51 -8.32 -0.41
CA GLU A 11 -1.77 -8.45 -1.14
C GLU A 11 -2.83 -7.47 -0.63
N ARG A 12 -2.95 -7.32 0.70
CA ARG A 12 -3.91 -6.38 1.30
C ARG A 12 -3.62 -4.93 0.93
N THR A 13 -2.36 -4.51 0.93
CA THR A 13 -2.00 -3.14 0.56
C THR A 13 -2.17 -2.88 -0.93
N PHE A 14 -1.91 -3.88 -1.78
CA PHE A 14 -2.21 -3.83 -3.21
C PHE A 14 -3.73 -3.68 -3.47
N LEU A 15 -4.56 -4.52 -2.86
CA LEU A 15 -6.01 -4.47 -2.99
C LEU A 15 -6.59 -3.16 -2.46
N PHE A 16 -6.01 -2.60 -1.40
CA PHE A 16 -6.37 -1.28 -0.88
C PHE A 16 -6.11 -0.19 -1.93
N ALA A 17 -4.89 -0.10 -2.47
CA ALA A 17 -4.56 0.88 -3.50
C ALA A 17 -5.42 0.73 -4.76
N GLN A 18 -5.72 -0.51 -5.16
CA GLN A 18 -6.62 -0.80 -6.27
C GLN A 18 -8.05 -0.32 -5.98
N SER A 19 -8.56 -0.56 -4.77
CA SER A 19 -9.89 -0.12 -4.34
C SER A 19 -10.01 1.40 -4.32
N VAL A 20 -8.99 2.11 -3.83
CA VAL A 20 -8.91 3.58 -3.87
C VAL A 20 -9.00 4.09 -5.31
N ARG A 21 -8.24 3.51 -6.25
CA ARG A 21 -8.31 3.89 -7.67
C ARG A 21 -9.69 3.63 -8.27
N SER A 22 -10.29 2.48 -7.97
CA SER A 22 -11.64 2.13 -8.43
C SER A 22 -12.71 3.06 -7.86
N TYR A 23 -12.56 3.52 -6.62
CA TYR A 23 -13.42 4.54 -6.02
C TYR A 23 -13.24 5.90 -6.71
N CYS A 24 -12.00 6.37 -6.89
CA CYS A 24 -11.73 7.67 -7.52
C CYS A 24 -12.31 7.76 -8.94
N LYS A 25 -12.34 6.66 -9.71
CA LYS A 25 -12.97 6.61 -11.04
C LYS A 25 -14.47 6.91 -11.03
N LYS A 26 -15.16 6.70 -9.90
CA LYS A 26 -16.60 6.95 -9.75
C LYS A 26 -16.91 8.37 -9.29
N VAL A 27 -15.90 9.09 -8.78
CA VAL A 27 -16.05 10.45 -8.28
C VAL A 27 -16.13 11.43 -9.46
N THR A 28 -17.04 12.40 -9.38
CA THR A 28 -17.15 13.45 -10.41
C THR A 28 -15.86 14.26 -10.47
N HIS A 29 -15.31 14.43 -11.67
CA HIS A 29 -14.10 15.23 -11.89
C HIS A 29 -14.45 16.72 -11.92
N ASN A 30 -14.21 17.40 -10.80
CA ASN A 30 -14.22 18.85 -10.69
C ASN A 30 -12.86 19.33 -10.17
N ILE A 31 -12.63 20.65 -10.13
CA ILE A 31 -11.33 21.23 -9.78
C ILE A 31 -10.85 20.78 -8.39
N ILE A 32 -11.75 20.68 -7.41
CA ILE A 32 -11.44 20.26 -6.04
C ILE A 32 -11.09 18.76 -6.03
N ASN A 33 -11.99 17.93 -6.57
CA ASN A 33 -11.84 16.49 -6.59
C ASN A 33 -10.60 16.04 -7.36
N ILE A 34 -10.18 16.74 -8.42
CA ILE A 34 -8.98 16.39 -9.18
C ILE A 34 -7.72 16.48 -8.29
N GLN A 35 -7.64 17.48 -7.40
CA GLN A 35 -6.50 17.60 -6.49
C GLN A 35 -6.55 16.53 -5.40
N ASP A 36 -7.73 16.29 -4.83
CA ASP A 36 -7.91 15.27 -3.80
C ASP A 36 -7.64 13.86 -4.34
N ILE A 37 -8.13 13.54 -5.55
CA ILE A 37 -7.87 12.27 -6.24
C ILE A 37 -6.37 12.05 -6.44
N LYS A 38 -5.62 13.09 -6.86
CA LYS A 38 -4.17 12.98 -7.02
C LYS A 38 -3.47 12.67 -5.69
N GLN A 39 -3.85 13.36 -4.62
CA GLN A 39 -3.25 13.15 -3.29
C GLN A 39 -3.60 11.77 -2.74
N VAL A 40 -4.86 11.36 -2.79
CA VAL A 40 -5.30 10.07 -2.23
C VAL A 40 -4.69 8.89 -2.99
N VAL A 41 -4.65 8.94 -4.32
CA VAL A 41 -4.03 7.88 -5.13
C VAL A 41 -2.55 7.74 -4.79
N ARG A 42 -1.83 8.85 -4.63
CA ARG A 42 -0.41 8.83 -4.23
C ARG A 42 -0.22 8.26 -2.82
N SER A 43 -1.00 8.73 -1.85
CA SER A 43 -0.94 8.26 -0.47
C SER A 43 -1.32 6.78 -0.31
N SER A 44 -2.25 6.27 -1.12
CA SER A 44 -2.62 4.86 -1.09
C SER A 44 -1.49 3.95 -1.58
N GLY A 45 -0.73 4.39 -2.59
CA GLY A 45 0.40 3.64 -3.13
C GLY A 45 1.61 3.63 -2.19
N SER A 46 1.82 4.70 -1.41
CA SER A 46 2.94 4.75 -0.46
C SER A 46 2.80 3.72 0.66
N VAL A 47 1.60 3.24 0.97
CA VAL A 47 1.41 2.18 1.99
C VAL A 47 2.12 0.88 1.56
N SER A 48 1.93 0.44 0.30
CA SER A 48 2.63 -0.74 -0.23
C SER A 48 4.14 -0.50 -0.33
N ALA A 49 4.56 0.69 -0.80
CA ALA A 49 5.98 1.03 -0.93
C ALA A 49 6.71 1.01 0.42
N ASN A 50 6.14 1.64 1.44
CA ASN A 50 6.72 1.69 2.79
C ASN A 50 6.81 0.29 3.41
N TYR A 51 5.85 -0.60 3.12
CA TYR A 51 5.89 -1.97 3.59
C TYR A 51 7.01 -2.78 2.93
N ILE A 52 7.18 -2.65 1.62
CA ILE A 52 8.29 -3.29 0.88
C ILE A 52 9.63 -2.80 1.41
N GLU A 53 9.78 -1.48 1.59
CA GLU A 53 11.01 -0.88 2.14
C GLU A 53 11.32 -1.40 3.55
N ALA A 54 10.31 -1.49 4.42
CA ALA A 54 10.48 -2.05 5.76
C ALA A 54 10.94 -3.52 5.71
N ASN A 55 10.34 -4.34 4.86
CA ASN A 55 10.74 -5.75 4.70
C ASN A 55 12.16 -5.90 4.14
N GLU A 56 12.57 -5.07 3.18
CA GLU A 56 13.94 -5.05 2.67
C GLU A 56 14.94 -4.59 3.74
N SER A 57 14.56 -3.64 4.59
CA SER A 57 15.41 -3.15 5.69
C SER A 57 15.64 -4.19 6.78
N LEU A 58 14.62 -5.00 7.10
CA LEU A 58 14.72 -6.10 8.06
C LEU A 58 15.68 -7.19 7.57
N SER A 59 15.65 -7.51 6.27
CA SER A 59 16.57 -8.48 5.64
C SER A 59 18.04 -8.03 5.71
N LYS A 60 18.31 -6.72 5.64
CA LYS A 60 19.68 -6.17 5.75
C LYS A 60 20.23 -6.19 7.17
N ALA A 61 19.37 -6.11 8.19
CA ALA A 61 19.79 -6.18 9.59
C ALA A 61 20.29 -7.59 9.99
N ASP A 62 19.72 -8.63 9.39
CA ASP A 62 20.14 -10.03 9.60
C ASP A 62 21.51 -10.37 8.94
N LEU A 63 22.01 -9.53 8.04
CA LEU A 63 23.25 -9.82 7.28
C LEU A 63 24.55 -9.55 8.09
N PHE A 64 24.48 -8.83 9.22
CA PHE A 64 25.67 -8.40 9.98
C PHE A 64 25.92 -9.18 11.29
N THR A 65 25.42 -10.41 11.39
CA THR A 65 25.76 -11.30 12.52
C THR A 65 26.60 -12.49 12.03
N GLU A 66 27.84 -12.23 11.59
CA GLU A 66 29.01 -13.13 11.64
C GLU A 66 30.30 -12.28 11.65
#